data_AF-A0A952MSP1-F1
#
_entry.id   AF-A0A952MSP1-F1
#
_cell.length_a   1.000
_cell.length_b   1.000
_cell.length_c   1.000
_cell.angle_alpha   90.00
_cell.angle_beta   90.00
_cell.angle_gamma   90.00
#
_symmetry.space_group_name_H-M   'P 1'
#
loop_
_entity.id
_entity.type
_entity.pdbx_description
1 polymer ?
#
loop_
_entity_poly.entity_id
_entity_poly.type
_entity_poly.pdbx_seq_one_letter_code
_entity_poly.pdbx_strand_id
1 'polypeptide(L)'
;MNDKLKNGWIVMLSLTLLISFSSCEDDPQLPDNLVEFESAQLGFAANESALTVNINFSRAASQAGTITLTLASNGLNYGTDFTTNPPATANIITLPVANGASQVSFSVEKAAGVLLDGDETIAFTITSVSDGLVLGTSSQLELKFSEILAQQAIMNINGGGTTYPNKVFIDLSANRQTAVDRTTWDLGFYMGNDFRVILNTSITMMARAIDKTDLTLVTAADTLGFANTMIVGANATSAAMAWIDDPAGDLTKTAFAPVSLTASENKVYIINRGAANPPSDPSEPIPSSGWKKVRVLRNGNGYTIQHADIASATFQEIQLSKDDSYLFKYISFATGVVAVEPQKDRWDIAWTGFTNSTNLGGGFIPYFFQDVVLQNRNGVETAELLTAAAGSYEAFGEANLTGVTWLTSQIGIGAKWRSGGGPGTAPAVRSDRFYLVKDVDGNIYKLRFTALTQDGQRGRPQIEFALVKKGV
;
A
#
# COMPACT_ATOMS: atom_id res chain seq x y z
N MET A 1 75.96 2.83 -25.17
CA MET A 1 76.60 3.91 -25.97
C MET A 1 76.50 3.53 -27.44
N ASN A 2 75.57 4.16 -28.15
CA ASN A 2 75.74 4.71 -29.51
C ASN A 2 74.36 5.02 -30.13
N ASP A 3 73.87 6.19 -29.75
CA ASP A 3 73.50 7.29 -30.63
C ASP A 3 73.22 7.01 -32.12
N LYS A 4 72.03 7.49 -32.50
CA LYS A 4 71.71 8.34 -33.67
C LYS A 4 71.08 7.71 -34.91
N LEU A 5 69.75 7.82 -34.89
CA LEU A 5 68.87 8.15 -36.00
C LEU A 5 69.43 9.22 -36.96
N LYS A 6 69.17 9.04 -38.26
CA LYS A 6 68.83 10.12 -39.21
C LYS A 6 67.82 9.65 -40.26
N ASN A 7 66.64 10.29 -40.20
CA ASN A 7 65.83 10.89 -41.27
C ASN A 7 65.45 10.10 -42.54
N GLY A 8 64.16 10.17 -42.88
CA GLY A 8 63.72 10.31 -44.28
C GLY A 8 62.36 9.70 -44.62
N TRP A 9 61.31 10.52 -44.62
CA TRP A 9 59.94 10.23 -45.08
C TRP A 9 59.83 9.67 -46.50
N ILE A 10 58.92 8.70 -46.70
CA ILE A 10 57.98 8.65 -47.84
C ILE A 10 56.63 8.10 -47.34
N VAL A 11 55.57 8.92 -47.52
CA VAL A 11 54.17 8.59 -47.25
C VAL A 11 53.58 7.94 -48.50
N MET A 12 52.95 6.77 -48.37
CA MET A 12 52.08 6.19 -49.41
C MET A 12 50.75 5.80 -48.76
N LEU A 13 49.72 6.57 -49.12
CA LEU A 13 48.35 6.50 -48.61
C LEU A 13 47.64 5.29 -49.24
N SER A 14 47.23 4.31 -48.44
CA SER A 14 46.42 3.15 -48.87
C SER A 14 45.03 3.25 -48.23
N LEU A 15 44.02 3.39 -49.08
CA LEU A 15 42.61 3.58 -48.73
C LEU A 15 41.98 2.21 -48.42
N THR A 16 41.69 1.94 -47.15
CA THR A 16 40.96 0.74 -46.72
C THR A 16 39.49 1.10 -46.51
N LEU A 17 38.62 0.50 -47.32
CA LEU A 17 37.17 0.63 -47.26
C LEU A 17 36.63 -0.24 -46.10
N LEU A 18 36.27 0.39 -44.97
CA LEU A 18 35.50 -0.27 -43.91
C LEU A 18 34.02 -0.33 -44.33
N ILE A 19 33.53 -1.55 -44.60
CA ILE A 19 32.10 -1.83 -44.73
C ILE A 19 31.60 -2.17 -43.32
N SER A 20 30.94 -1.20 -42.69
CA SER A 20 30.22 -1.40 -41.44
C SER A 20 28.88 -2.10 -41.74
N PHE A 21 28.79 -3.39 -41.43
CA PHE A 21 27.50 -4.05 -41.32
C PHE A 21 26.80 -3.52 -40.06
N SER A 22 25.90 -2.55 -40.24
CA SER A 22 24.93 -2.19 -39.21
C SER A 22 23.85 -3.27 -39.18
N SER A 23 24.01 -4.25 -38.30
CA SER A 23 22.92 -5.13 -37.91
C SER A 23 21.94 -4.29 -37.09
N CYS A 24 20.85 -3.82 -37.69
CA CYS A 24 19.67 -3.43 -36.91
C CYS A 24 19.08 -4.73 -36.37
N GLU A 25 19.42 -5.10 -35.14
CA GLU A 25 18.46 -5.87 -34.36
C GLU A 25 17.28 -4.92 -34.09
N ASP A 26 16.13 -5.21 -34.70
CA ASP A 26 14.88 -4.57 -34.32
C ASP A 26 14.67 -4.85 -32.83
N ASP A 27 14.78 -3.80 -32.02
CA ASP A 27 14.50 -3.86 -30.59
C ASP A 27 13.10 -4.46 -30.41
N PRO A 28 12.92 -5.52 -29.60
CA PRO A 28 11.64 -6.19 -29.50
C PRO A 28 10.56 -5.18 -29.08
N GLN A 29 9.50 -5.10 -29.89
CA GLN A 29 8.37 -4.22 -29.58
C GLN A 29 7.82 -4.56 -28.20
N LEU A 30 7.83 -3.56 -27.32
CA LEU A 30 7.22 -3.70 -26.02
C LEU A 30 5.71 -3.90 -26.19
N PRO A 31 5.03 -4.65 -25.30
CA PRO A 31 3.57 -4.86 -25.36
C PRO A 31 2.76 -3.56 -25.40
N ASP A 32 1.47 -3.62 -25.71
CA ASP A 32 0.62 -2.43 -25.66
C ASP A 32 0.54 -1.82 -24.25
N ASN A 33 0.60 -0.49 -24.16
CA ASN A 33 0.36 0.23 -22.92
C ASN A 33 -1.13 0.52 -22.76
N LEU A 34 -1.86 -0.42 -22.17
CA LEU A 34 -3.31 -0.36 -22.02
C LEU A 34 -3.69 0.67 -20.97
N VAL A 35 -4.74 1.46 -21.25
CA VAL A 35 -5.34 2.46 -20.36
C VAL A 35 -6.75 2.01 -20.01
N GLU A 36 -7.00 1.81 -18.72
CA GLU A 36 -8.23 1.19 -18.22
C GLU A 36 -8.66 1.82 -16.89
N PHE A 37 -9.97 1.92 -16.66
CA PHE A 37 -10.48 2.19 -15.31
C PHE A 37 -10.08 1.06 -14.36
N GLU A 38 -9.80 1.42 -13.11
CA GLU A 38 -9.46 0.45 -12.06
C GLU A 38 -10.62 -0.51 -11.73
N SER A 39 -11.86 -0.06 -11.97
CA SER A 39 -13.08 -0.85 -11.81
C SER A 39 -14.14 -0.39 -12.82
N ALA A 40 -15.05 -1.29 -13.20
CA ALA A 40 -16.22 -0.96 -14.00
C ALA A 40 -17.33 -0.27 -13.20
N GLN A 41 -17.33 -0.43 -11.86
CA GLN A 41 -18.31 0.21 -10.97
C GLN A 41 -17.67 0.65 -9.65
N LEU A 42 -18.04 1.83 -9.17
CA LEU A 42 -17.62 2.37 -7.87
C LEU A 42 -18.84 2.91 -7.11
N GLY A 43 -18.91 2.67 -5.81
CA GLY A 43 -19.86 3.39 -4.94
C GLY A 43 -19.40 4.82 -4.69
N PHE A 44 -20.31 5.68 -4.24
CA PHE A 44 -20.11 7.04 -3.74
C PHE A 44 -21.03 7.25 -2.54
N ALA A 45 -20.50 7.08 -1.33
CA ALA A 45 -21.32 7.07 -0.14
C ALA A 45 -21.92 8.46 0.14
N ALA A 46 -23.11 8.48 0.74
CA ALA A 46 -23.86 9.70 1.00
C ALA A 46 -23.09 10.70 1.91
N ASN A 47 -22.26 10.20 2.82
CA ASN A 47 -21.45 11.00 3.74
C ASN A 47 -20.09 11.46 3.16
N GLU A 48 -19.72 11.05 1.96
CA GLU A 48 -18.48 11.49 1.31
C GLU A 48 -18.71 12.74 0.45
N SER A 49 -17.80 13.72 0.53
CA SER A 49 -17.85 14.94 -0.27
C SER A 49 -17.05 14.85 -1.57
N ALA A 50 -16.13 13.91 -1.70
CA ALA A 50 -15.34 13.72 -2.90
C ALA A 50 -14.90 12.26 -3.05
N LEU A 51 -14.71 11.84 -4.30
CA LEU A 51 -14.18 10.53 -4.66
C LEU A 51 -13.12 10.68 -5.75
N THR A 52 -11.99 10.00 -5.59
CA THR A 52 -10.97 9.87 -6.64
C THR A 52 -11.26 8.66 -7.51
N VAL A 53 -11.25 8.86 -8.83
CA VAL A 53 -11.36 7.81 -9.83
C VAL A 53 -10.00 7.57 -10.48
N ASN A 54 -9.53 6.33 -10.42
CA ASN A 54 -8.22 5.92 -10.94
C ASN A 54 -8.33 5.29 -12.34
N ILE A 55 -7.39 5.65 -13.21
CA ILE A 55 -7.18 5.05 -14.53
C ILE A 55 -5.76 4.50 -14.56
N ASN A 56 -5.64 3.19 -14.66
CA ASN A 56 -4.40 2.45 -14.57
C ASN A 56 -3.81 2.19 -15.95
N PHE A 57 -2.47 2.17 -16.01
CA PHE A 57 -1.73 1.79 -17.20
C PHE A 57 -1.10 0.41 -17.03
N SER A 58 -1.00 -0.39 -18.10
CA SER A 58 -0.31 -1.68 -18.06
C SER A 58 1.21 -1.52 -17.87
N ARG A 59 1.77 -0.37 -18.27
CA ARG A 59 3.14 0.05 -17.95
C ARG A 59 3.27 1.57 -17.80
N ALA A 60 4.44 2.03 -17.39
CA ALA A 60 4.76 3.45 -17.39
C ALA A 60 4.68 4.03 -18.81
N ALA A 61 4.03 5.21 -18.95
CA ALA A 61 3.95 5.96 -20.20
C ALA A 61 5.37 6.39 -20.64
N SER A 62 5.69 6.22 -21.93
CA SER A 62 7.00 6.55 -22.50
C SER A 62 7.16 8.03 -22.85
N GLN A 63 6.07 8.79 -22.83
CA GLN A 63 6.02 10.21 -23.17
C GLN A 63 4.82 10.87 -22.49
N ALA A 64 4.83 12.21 -22.44
CA ALA A 64 3.68 12.97 -21.99
C ALA A 64 2.55 12.94 -23.03
N GLY A 65 1.30 13.07 -22.59
CA GLY A 65 0.13 13.02 -23.45
C GLY A 65 -1.15 13.43 -22.72
N THR A 66 -2.29 13.01 -23.24
CA THR A 66 -3.62 13.25 -22.67
C THR A 66 -4.53 12.02 -22.80
N ILE A 67 -5.46 11.93 -21.87
CA ILE A 67 -6.61 11.02 -21.90
C ILE A 67 -7.87 11.88 -21.89
N THR A 68 -8.81 11.59 -22.78
CA THR A 68 -10.09 12.30 -22.86
C THR A 68 -11.21 11.37 -22.41
N LEU A 69 -12.07 11.89 -21.54
CA LEU A 69 -13.22 11.20 -20.99
C LEU A 69 -14.49 11.96 -21.32
N THR A 70 -15.59 11.25 -21.54
CA THR A 70 -16.94 11.82 -21.49
C THR A 70 -17.63 11.42 -20.19
N LEU A 71 -18.54 12.27 -19.71
CA LEU A 71 -19.41 11.99 -18.58
C LEU A 71 -20.89 12.08 -18.97
N ALA A 72 -21.72 11.23 -18.38
CA ALA A 72 -23.18 11.28 -18.47
C ALA A 72 -23.79 11.00 -17.10
N SER A 73 -24.54 11.95 -16.55
CA SER A 73 -25.20 11.81 -15.24
C SER A 73 -26.67 11.41 -15.39
N ASN A 74 -27.17 10.67 -14.40
CA ASN A 74 -28.59 10.36 -14.20
C ASN A 74 -28.96 10.79 -12.78
N GLY A 75 -30.02 11.59 -12.64
CA GLY A 75 -30.47 12.12 -11.35
C GLY A 75 -29.59 13.22 -10.74
N LEU A 76 -28.54 13.68 -11.45
CA LEU A 76 -27.60 14.70 -10.96
C LEU A 76 -27.26 15.73 -12.03
N ASN A 77 -27.02 16.96 -11.61
CA ASN A 77 -26.65 18.08 -12.46
C ASN A 77 -25.19 18.52 -12.21
N TYR A 78 -24.38 18.52 -13.27
CA TYR A 78 -23.00 19.00 -13.21
C TYR A 78 -22.96 20.51 -12.93
N GLY A 79 -22.09 20.93 -12.01
CA GLY A 79 -21.91 22.31 -11.57
C GLY A 79 -22.81 22.74 -10.41
N THR A 80 -23.90 22.00 -10.12
CA THR A 80 -24.76 22.25 -8.95
C THR A 80 -24.70 21.11 -7.94
N ASP A 81 -24.87 19.87 -8.40
CA ASP A 81 -24.94 18.70 -7.51
C ASP A 81 -23.55 18.05 -7.38
N PHE A 82 -22.74 18.12 -8.44
CA PHE A 82 -21.37 17.66 -8.43
C PHE A 82 -20.49 18.42 -9.42
N THR A 83 -19.18 18.39 -9.20
CA THR A 83 -18.15 18.87 -10.14
C THR A 83 -17.07 17.80 -10.30
N THR A 84 -16.16 17.97 -11.27
CA THR A 84 -14.94 17.16 -11.36
C THR A 84 -13.69 18.03 -11.29
N ASN A 85 -12.57 17.43 -10.92
CA ASN A 85 -11.25 18.04 -11.06
C ASN A 85 -10.31 17.08 -11.82
N PRO A 86 -9.86 17.43 -13.04
CA PRO A 86 -10.12 18.67 -13.77
C PRO A 86 -11.62 18.90 -14.10
N PRO A 87 -12.06 20.16 -14.25
CA PRO A 87 -13.45 20.46 -14.56
C PRO A 87 -13.84 19.98 -15.96
N ALA A 88 -15.00 19.34 -16.06
CA ALA A 88 -15.58 18.99 -17.33
C ALA A 88 -16.07 20.24 -18.07
N THR A 89 -15.78 20.31 -19.37
CA THR A 89 -16.34 21.32 -20.28
C THR A 89 -17.09 20.60 -21.38
N ALA A 90 -18.37 20.95 -21.59
CA ALA A 90 -19.24 20.24 -22.54
C ALA A 90 -19.24 18.70 -22.35
N ASN A 91 -19.35 18.26 -21.08
CA ASN A 91 -19.30 16.87 -20.65
C ASN A 91 -17.99 16.13 -20.95
N ILE A 92 -16.90 16.86 -21.26
CA ILE A 92 -15.59 16.29 -21.54
C ILE A 92 -14.59 16.67 -20.44
N ILE A 93 -13.87 15.68 -19.92
CA ILE A 93 -12.75 15.85 -19.01
C ILE A 93 -11.47 15.48 -19.76
N THR A 94 -10.45 16.33 -19.69
CA THR A 94 -9.13 16.08 -20.29
C THR A 94 -8.10 15.92 -19.17
N LEU A 95 -7.49 14.74 -19.10
CA LEU A 95 -6.48 14.41 -18.11
C LEU A 95 -5.08 14.47 -18.73
N PRO A 96 -4.13 15.22 -18.14
CA PRO A 96 -2.75 15.18 -18.57
C PRO A 96 -2.08 13.87 -18.12
N VAL A 97 -1.29 13.28 -19.02
CA VAL A 97 -0.42 12.14 -18.75
C VAL A 97 1.01 12.64 -18.73
N ALA A 98 1.73 12.41 -17.63
CA ALA A 98 3.15 12.71 -17.55
C ALA A 98 4.01 11.56 -18.11
N ASN A 99 5.19 11.88 -18.64
CA ASN A 99 6.19 10.85 -18.95
C ASN A 99 6.53 10.06 -17.68
N GLY A 100 6.56 8.73 -17.78
CA GLY A 100 6.79 7.81 -16.66
C GLY A 100 5.55 7.54 -15.79
N ALA A 101 4.41 8.18 -16.03
CA ALA A 101 3.19 7.91 -15.28
C ALA A 101 2.70 6.48 -15.53
N SER A 102 2.29 5.77 -14.48
CA SER A 102 1.67 4.43 -14.57
C SER A 102 0.19 4.43 -14.18
N GLN A 103 -0.33 5.61 -13.83
CA GLN A 103 -1.72 5.86 -13.47
C GLN A 103 -1.99 7.36 -13.66
N VAL A 104 -3.23 7.71 -13.97
CA VAL A 104 -3.79 9.05 -13.78
C VAL A 104 -5.08 8.97 -12.99
N SER A 105 -5.52 10.08 -12.43
CA SER A 105 -6.77 10.16 -11.67
C SER A 105 -7.47 11.48 -11.89
N PHE A 106 -8.77 11.50 -11.61
CA PHE A 106 -9.57 12.72 -11.46
C PHE A 106 -10.46 12.59 -10.22
N SER A 107 -10.92 13.70 -9.67
CA SER A 107 -11.92 13.67 -8.58
C SER A 107 -13.31 13.99 -9.10
N VAL A 108 -14.30 13.37 -8.46
CA VAL A 108 -15.71 13.78 -8.47
C VAL A 108 -16.00 14.39 -7.12
N GLU A 109 -16.46 15.64 -7.10
CA GLU A 109 -16.74 16.41 -5.89
C GLU A 109 -18.26 16.61 -5.79
N LYS A 110 -18.85 16.19 -4.69
CA LYS A 110 -20.28 16.30 -4.41
C LYS A 110 -20.55 17.60 -3.66
N ALA A 111 -21.56 18.35 -4.11
CA ALA A 111 -21.97 19.56 -3.41
C ALA A 111 -22.58 19.25 -2.04
N ALA A 112 -22.42 20.18 -1.10
CA ALA A 112 -23.01 20.03 0.23
C ALA A 112 -24.53 20.12 0.18
N GLY A 113 -25.21 19.22 0.89
CA GLY A 113 -26.68 19.24 1.01
C GLY A 113 -27.45 18.67 -0.18
N VAL A 114 -26.76 18.02 -1.13
CA VAL A 114 -27.43 17.26 -2.20
C VAL A 114 -28.25 16.13 -1.58
N LEU A 115 -29.52 16.05 -1.96
CA LEU A 115 -30.40 14.95 -1.61
C LEU A 115 -30.18 13.82 -2.62
N LEU A 116 -29.94 12.62 -2.11
CA LEU A 116 -29.69 11.42 -2.91
C LEU A 116 -30.70 10.36 -2.49
N ASP A 117 -31.39 9.80 -3.48
CA ASP A 117 -32.33 8.69 -3.33
C ASP A 117 -31.63 7.33 -3.53
N GLY A 118 -30.37 7.33 -3.97
CA GLY A 118 -29.49 6.17 -4.06
C GLY A 118 -29.52 5.45 -5.41
N ASP A 119 -30.28 5.98 -6.37
CA ASP A 119 -30.34 5.53 -7.77
C ASP A 119 -29.59 6.48 -8.73
N GLU A 120 -28.98 7.54 -8.21
CA GLU A 120 -28.19 8.48 -9.00
C GLU A 120 -26.86 7.87 -9.45
N THR A 121 -26.50 8.15 -10.71
CA THR A 121 -25.29 7.60 -11.32
C THR A 121 -24.56 8.60 -12.18
N ILE A 122 -23.25 8.43 -12.32
CA ILE A 122 -22.45 9.08 -13.37
C ILE A 122 -21.70 8.00 -14.14
N ALA A 123 -21.94 7.92 -15.46
CA ALA A 123 -21.17 7.07 -16.36
C ALA A 123 -20.00 7.86 -16.94
N PHE A 124 -18.78 7.34 -16.82
CA PHE A 124 -17.58 7.85 -17.46
C PHE A 124 -17.14 6.90 -18.58
N THR A 125 -16.71 7.44 -19.71
CA THR A 125 -16.17 6.66 -20.84
C THR A 125 -14.88 7.28 -21.34
N ILE A 126 -13.80 6.49 -21.45
CA ILE A 126 -12.56 6.93 -22.10
C ILE A 126 -12.80 6.94 -23.61
N THR A 127 -12.75 8.12 -24.23
CA THR A 127 -13.04 8.29 -25.66
C THR A 127 -11.79 8.39 -26.52
N SER A 128 -10.66 8.84 -25.96
CA SER A 128 -9.39 8.90 -26.69
C SER A 128 -8.19 8.89 -25.74
N VAL A 129 -7.10 8.30 -26.20
CA VAL A 129 -5.79 8.32 -25.54
C VAL A 129 -4.73 8.80 -26.55
N SER A 130 -3.67 9.43 -26.05
CA SER A 130 -2.57 9.91 -26.90
C SER A 130 -1.71 8.78 -27.46
N ASP A 131 -0.92 9.09 -28.51
CA ASP A 131 0.02 8.16 -29.12
C ASP A 131 0.95 7.49 -28.10
N GLY A 132 1.13 6.17 -28.24
CA GLY A 132 1.88 5.33 -27.31
C GLY A 132 1.05 4.75 -26.16
N LEU A 133 -0.22 5.14 -26.05
CA LEU A 133 -1.23 4.52 -25.20
C LEU A 133 -2.26 3.80 -26.06
N VAL A 134 -2.85 2.74 -25.52
CA VAL A 134 -3.90 1.95 -26.18
C VAL A 134 -5.08 1.86 -25.24
N LEU A 135 -6.30 2.06 -25.75
CA LEU A 135 -7.50 1.91 -24.94
C LEU A 135 -7.69 0.44 -24.58
N GLY A 136 -7.79 0.13 -23.29
CA GLY A 136 -8.07 -1.23 -22.86
C GLY A 136 -9.56 -1.58 -22.87
N THR A 137 -9.85 -2.78 -22.39
CA THR A 137 -11.19 -3.36 -22.35
C THR A 137 -12.10 -2.69 -21.32
N SER A 138 -11.54 -2.27 -20.18
CA SER A 138 -12.26 -1.55 -19.12
C SER A 138 -12.27 -0.05 -19.39
N SER A 139 -12.91 0.36 -20.48
CA SER A 139 -12.98 1.75 -20.95
C SER A 139 -14.17 2.55 -20.42
N GLN A 140 -15.03 1.92 -19.61
CA GLN A 140 -16.22 2.52 -19.01
C GLN A 140 -16.26 2.28 -17.49
N LEU A 141 -16.79 3.27 -16.77
CA LEU A 141 -17.02 3.21 -15.33
C LEU A 141 -18.39 3.80 -15.00
N GLU A 142 -19.18 3.09 -14.20
CA GLU A 142 -20.40 3.61 -13.58
C GLU A 142 -20.15 3.94 -12.10
N LEU A 143 -20.29 5.21 -11.75
CA LEU A 143 -20.24 5.70 -10.38
C LEU A 143 -21.65 5.79 -9.81
N LYS A 144 -21.96 5.07 -8.74
CA LYS A 144 -23.28 5.08 -8.08
C LYS A 144 -23.25 5.87 -6.79
N PHE A 145 -24.23 6.73 -6.54
CA PHE A 145 -24.32 7.53 -5.30
C PHE A 145 -24.99 6.75 -4.15
N SER A 146 -24.58 5.50 -4.01
CA SER A 146 -24.96 4.58 -2.96
C SER A 146 -23.83 3.58 -2.74
N GLU A 147 -23.90 2.81 -1.66
CA GLU A 147 -23.03 1.65 -1.51
C GLU A 147 -23.35 0.63 -2.61
N ILE A 148 -22.32 0.24 -3.36
CA ILE A 148 -22.43 -0.88 -4.28
C ILE A 148 -22.20 -2.13 -3.46
N LEU A 149 -23.27 -2.66 -2.88
CA LEU A 149 -23.29 -4.03 -2.38
C LEU A 149 -22.95 -4.97 -3.55
N ALA A 150 -21.66 -5.17 -3.79
CA ALA A 150 -21.15 -5.86 -4.96
C ALA A 150 -21.65 -7.31 -4.90
N GLN A 151 -22.65 -7.63 -5.73
CA GLN A 151 -23.17 -8.99 -5.82
C GLN A 151 -22.07 -9.95 -6.28
N GLN A 152 -21.16 -9.46 -7.13
CA GLN A 152 -19.89 -10.09 -7.47
C GLN A 152 -18.96 -9.04 -8.07
N ALA A 153 -17.69 -9.03 -7.69
CA ALA A 153 -16.66 -8.16 -8.24
C ALA A 153 -15.31 -8.88 -8.34
N ILE A 154 -14.51 -8.46 -9.32
CA ILE A 154 -13.12 -8.87 -9.49
C ILE A 154 -12.27 -7.62 -9.38
N MET A 155 -11.21 -7.68 -8.57
CA MET A 155 -10.32 -6.54 -8.35
C MET A 155 -8.86 -6.99 -8.50
N ASN A 156 -8.13 -6.27 -9.35
CA ASN A 156 -6.68 -6.34 -9.40
C ASN A 156 -6.13 -5.36 -8.37
N ILE A 157 -5.48 -5.88 -7.33
CA ILE A 157 -4.92 -5.07 -6.25
C ILE A 157 -3.73 -4.27 -6.79
N ASN A 158 -3.75 -2.96 -6.60
CA ASN A 158 -2.75 -2.02 -7.12
C ASN A 158 -1.51 -1.95 -6.23
N GLY A 159 -0.84 -3.09 -6.05
CA GLY A 159 0.38 -3.19 -5.25
C GLY A 159 1.60 -2.51 -5.88
N GLY A 160 1.49 -2.04 -7.13
CA GLY A 160 2.52 -1.29 -7.85
C GLY A 160 3.54 -2.14 -8.61
N GLY A 161 3.42 -3.47 -8.59
CA GLY A 161 4.30 -4.38 -9.34
C GLY A 161 5.42 -5.01 -8.50
N THR A 162 6.51 -5.40 -9.16
CA THR A 162 7.53 -6.32 -8.60
C THR A 162 8.32 -5.79 -7.41
N THR A 163 8.29 -4.47 -7.16
CA THR A 163 8.93 -3.84 -6.01
C THR A 163 7.99 -3.67 -4.81
N TYR A 164 6.69 -3.98 -4.97
CA TYR A 164 5.67 -3.85 -3.91
C TYR A 164 5.65 -2.46 -3.26
N PRO A 165 5.67 -1.35 -4.05
CA PRO A 165 5.80 -0.02 -3.47
C PRO A 165 4.59 0.36 -2.62
N ASN A 166 3.42 -0.26 -2.83
CA ASN A 166 2.19 0.20 -2.23
C ASN A 166 1.71 -0.69 -1.07
N LYS A 167 1.15 -0.05 -0.05
CA LYS A 167 0.10 -0.62 0.80
C LYS A 167 -1.24 -0.23 0.20
N VAL A 168 -2.13 -1.20 -0.01
CA VAL A 168 -3.39 -0.99 -0.70
C VAL A 168 -4.53 -1.28 0.25
N PHE A 169 -5.28 -0.26 0.66
CA PHE A 169 -6.50 -0.39 1.44
C PHE A 169 -7.66 -0.71 0.50
N ILE A 170 -8.56 -1.62 0.90
CA ILE A 170 -9.65 -2.13 0.07
C ILE A 170 -10.95 -2.00 0.85
N ASP A 171 -11.94 -1.38 0.23
CA ASP A 171 -13.32 -1.26 0.69
C ASP A 171 -14.20 -2.11 -0.21
N LEU A 172 -14.69 -3.23 0.34
CA LEU A 172 -15.49 -4.20 -0.40
C LEU A 172 -16.91 -3.67 -0.65
N SER A 173 -17.45 -2.88 0.29
CA SER A 173 -18.79 -2.30 0.22
C SER A 173 -18.94 -1.23 -0.86
N ALA A 174 -17.83 -0.58 -1.23
CA ALA A 174 -17.80 0.42 -2.29
C ALA A 174 -17.09 -0.07 -3.56
N ASN A 175 -16.54 -1.29 -3.56
CA ASN A 175 -15.68 -1.83 -4.61
C ASN A 175 -14.50 -0.90 -4.96
N ARG A 176 -13.82 -0.41 -3.92
CA ARG A 176 -12.74 0.58 -4.03
C ARG A 176 -11.44 0.06 -3.47
N GLN A 177 -10.36 0.65 -3.94
CA GLN A 177 -9.05 0.53 -3.32
C GLN A 177 -8.33 1.87 -3.26
N THR A 178 -7.47 2.04 -2.27
CA THR A 178 -6.59 3.19 -2.11
C THR A 178 -5.17 2.69 -1.95
N ALA A 179 -4.35 2.88 -2.98
CA ALA A 179 -2.93 2.56 -2.94
C ALA A 179 -2.13 3.74 -2.37
N VAL A 180 -1.27 3.45 -1.39
CA VAL A 180 -0.36 4.42 -0.78
C VAL A 180 1.06 3.89 -0.84
N ASP A 181 1.99 4.70 -1.32
CA ASP A 181 3.41 4.38 -1.29
C ASP A 181 3.84 4.17 0.17
N ARG A 182 4.29 2.95 0.43
CA ARG A 182 4.62 2.46 1.75
C ARG A 182 5.82 3.16 2.39
N THR A 183 6.56 3.97 1.62
CA THR A 183 7.76 4.72 2.07
C THR A 183 7.44 6.16 2.48
N THR A 184 6.21 6.63 2.27
CA THR A 184 5.80 8.02 2.52
C THR A 184 5.51 8.34 3.99
N TRP A 185 5.60 7.35 4.88
CA TRP A 185 5.32 7.49 6.31
C TRP A 185 6.29 6.64 7.15
N ASP A 186 6.50 7.05 8.39
CA ASP A 186 7.38 6.38 9.34
C ASP A 186 6.64 5.80 10.55
N LEU A 187 5.80 6.60 11.22
CA LEU A 187 5.08 6.21 12.44
C LEU A 187 3.58 6.49 12.31
N GLY A 188 2.76 5.55 12.80
CA GLY A 188 1.32 5.73 12.98
C GLY A 188 0.96 5.96 14.44
N PHE A 189 -0.06 6.77 14.70
CA PHE A 189 -0.52 7.15 16.03
C PHE A 189 -1.97 6.78 16.18
N TYR A 190 -2.31 6.09 17.27
CA TYR A 190 -3.67 5.62 17.50
C TYR A 190 -4.60 6.78 17.86
N MET A 191 -5.76 6.82 17.21
CA MET A 191 -6.72 7.91 17.35
C MET A 191 -7.80 7.64 18.41
N GLY A 192 -7.91 6.41 18.93
CA GLY A 192 -8.81 6.09 20.05
C GLY A 192 -8.36 6.68 21.38
N ASN A 193 -8.97 6.25 22.50
CA ASN A 193 -8.72 6.86 23.82
C ASN A 193 -7.27 6.70 24.32
N ASP A 194 -6.64 5.57 24.02
CA ASP A 194 -5.24 5.30 24.41
C ASP A 194 -4.24 6.11 23.58
N PHE A 195 -3.00 6.21 24.08
CA PHE A 195 -1.90 6.85 23.37
C PHE A 195 -0.86 5.80 22.95
N ARG A 196 -1.02 5.29 21.72
CA ARG A 196 -0.24 4.19 21.15
C ARG A 196 0.42 4.63 19.85
N VAL A 197 1.60 4.08 19.60
CA VAL A 197 2.41 4.36 18.41
C VAL A 197 2.70 3.03 17.73
N ILE A 198 2.55 2.99 16.40
CA ILE A 198 2.93 1.87 15.56
C ILE A 198 4.05 2.28 14.60
N LEU A 199 4.91 1.33 14.28
CA LEU A 199 5.98 1.43 13.31
C LEU A 199 5.43 1.23 11.90
N ASN A 200 6.17 1.71 10.91
CA ASN A 200 5.95 1.27 9.55
C ASN A 200 6.49 -0.16 9.34
N THR A 201 5.62 -1.12 9.65
CA THR A 201 5.89 -2.55 9.50
C THR A 201 6.12 -2.96 8.04
N SER A 202 5.69 -2.15 7.06
CA SER A 202 5.82 -2.49 5.64
C SER A 202 7.23 -2.28 5.08
N ILE A 203 8.08 -1.57 5.82
CA ILE A 203 9.47 -1.29 5.46
C ILE A 203 10.47 -1.85 6.46
N THR A 204 10.10 -2.86 7.28
CA THR A 204 10.99 -3.51 8.27
C THR A 204 11.53 -2.58 9.36
N MET A 205 10.76 -1.54 9.70
CA MET A 205 11.13 -0.62 10.77
C MET A 205 11.15 -1.31 12.13
N MET A 206 12.10 -0.92 12.98
CA MET A 206 12.23 -1.42 14.35
C MET A 206 12.48 -0.26 15.32
N ALA A 207 12.05 -0.42 16.57
CA ALA A 207 12.25 0.58 17.62
C ALA A 207 12.73 -0.05 18.93
N ARG A 208 13.70 0.60 19.58
CA ARG A 208 14.23 0.16 20.88
C ARG A 208 14.34 1.34 21.84
N ALA A 209 13.70 1.24 22.99
CA ALA A 209 13.84 2.21 24.06
C ALA A 209 15.28 2.19 24.63
N ILE A 210 15.78 3.36 25.00
CA ILE A 210 16.99 3.52 25.81
C ILE A 210 16.62 4.19 27.14
N ASP A 211 17.50 4.07 28.14
CA ASP A 211 17.26 4.65 29.46
C ASP A 211 17.56 6.16 29.50
N LYS A 212 16.93 6.90 28.58
CA LYS A 212 16.98 8.35 28.47
C LYS A 212 15.57 8.86 28.19
N THR A 213 15.28 10.07 28.64
CA THR A 213 14.02 10.78 28.40
C THR A 213 14.26 12.16 27.80
N ASP A 214 15.49 12.45 27.39
CA ASP A 214 15.88 13.70 26.76
C ASP A 214 16.66 13.38 25.48
N LEU A 215 16.16 13.86 24.34
CA LEU A 215 16.77 13.62 23.03
C LEU A 215 18.18 14.23 22.93
N THR A 216 18.43 15.33 23.64
CA THR A 216 19.70 16.07 23.57
C THR A 216 20.85 15.31 24.24
N LEU A 217 20.52 14.39 25.15
CA LEU A 217 21.50 13.55 25.86
C LEU A 217 21.89 12.30 25.07
N VAL A 218 21.23 12.01 23.94
CA VAL A 218 21.52 10.82 23.12
C VAL A 218 22.71 11.07 22.21
N THR A 219 23.62 10.10 22.20
CA THR A 219 24.88 10.09 21.46
C THR A 219 25.04 8.80 20.66
N ALA A 220 26.06 8.72 19.80
CA ALA A 220 26.39 7.50 19.07
C ALA A 220 26.77 6.31 19.99
N ALA A 221 27.21 6.57 21.22
CA ALA A 221 27.52 5.50 22.18
C ALA A 221 26.26 4.73 22.61
N ASP A 222 25.08 5.36 22.57
CA ASP A 222 23.80 4.75 22.94
C ASP A 222 23.28 3.74 21.90
N THR A 223 23.88 3.71 20.71
CA THR A 223 23.47 2.82 19.61
C THR A 223 24.45 1.67 19.35
N LEU A 224 25.49 1.51 20.19
CA LEU A 224 26.50 0.47 20.01
C LEU A 224 25.86 -0.93 20.05
N GLY A 225 26.14 -1.73 19.02
CA GLY A 225 25.63 -3.08 18.86
C GLY A 225 24.17 -3.19 18.40
N PHE A 226 23.43 -2.08 18.25
CA PHE A 226 22.03 -2.14 17.83
C PHE A 226 21.89 -2.70 16.41
N ALA A 227 22.80 -2.37 15.50
CA ALA A 227 22.80 -2.92 14.13
C ALA A 227 22.93 -4.46 14.08
N ASN A 228 23.54 -5.08 15.10
CA ASN A 228 23.70 -6.54 15.17
C ASN A 228 22.48 -7.25 15.77
N THR A 229 21.51 -6.49 16.30
CA THR A 229 20.40 -7.06 17.08
C THR A 229 19.04 -6.64 16.53
N MET A 230 18.89 -5.39 16.10
CA MET A 230 17.69 -4.88 15.42
C MET A 230 17.70 -5.30 13.95
N ILE A 231 17.50 -6.61 13.75
CA ILE A 231 17.47 -7.30 12.47
C ILE A 231 16.08 -7.90 12.28
N VAL A 232 15.57 -7.80 11.05
CA VAL A 232 14.45 -8.60 10.56
C VAL A 232 15.02 -9.61 9.56
N GLY A 233 14.55 -10.85 9.56
CA GLY A 233 15.03 -11.91 8.67
C GLY A 233 15.73 -13.05 9.40
N ALA A 234 16.34 -13.97 8.66
CA ALA A 234 16.77 -15.27 9.17
C ALA A 234 17.89 -15.18 10.22
N ASN A 235 18.66 -14.08 10.20
CA ASN A 235 19.75 -13.83 11.15
C ASN A 235 19.27 -13.12 12.43
N ALA A 236 17.98 -12.81 12.57
CA ALA A 236 17.43 -12.23 13.78
C ALA A 236 17.42 -13.24 14.94
N THR A 237 17.43 -12.70 16.16
CA THR A 237 17.26 -13.51 17.38
C THR A 237 15.85 -13.33 17.92
N SER A 238 15.38 -14.26 18.77
CA SER A 238 14.04 -14.16 19.36
C SER A 238 13.85 -12.89 20.22
N ALA A 239 14.94 -12.32 20.76
CA ALA A 239 14.91 -11.05 21.48
C ALA A 239 14.50 -9.87 20.58
N ALA A 240 14.75 -9.96 19.27
CA ALA A 240 14.40 -8.90 18.32
C ALA A 240 12.88 -8.71 18.15
N MET A 241 12.07 -9.70 18.54
CA MET A 241 10.61 -9.57 18.59
C MET A 241 10.14 -8.43 19.50
N ALA A 242 10.94 -8.04 20.51
CA ALA A 242 10.60 -6.92 21.40
C ALA A 242 10.73 -5.54 20.73
N TRP A 243 11.27 -5.46 19.50
CA TRP A 243 11.54 -4.20 18.80
C TRP A 243 10.73 -4.03 17.53
N ILE A 244 9.76 -4.91 17.27
CA ILE A 244 8.72 -4.74 16.27
C ILE A 244 7.36 -4.64 16.97
N ASP A 245 6.35 -4.16 16.25
CA ASP A 245 4.98 -4.28 16.74
C ASP A 245 4.48 -5.71 16.58
N ASP A 246 3.58 -6.13 17.48
CA ASP A 246 2.95 -7.44 17.40
C ASP A 246 2.24 -7.65 16.05
N PRO A 247 2.63 -8.69 15.27
CA PRO A 247 2.06 -8.94 13.97
C PRO A 247 0.54 -9.17 13.98
N ALA A 248 -0.03 -9.64 15.09
CA ALA A 248 -1.47 -9.83 15.23
C ALA A 248 -2.26 -8.52 15.45
N GLY A 249 -1.57 -7.41 15.65
CA GLY A 249 -2.15 -6.07 15.77
C GLY A 249 -2.53 -5.71 17.20
N ASP A 250 -2.00 -6.43 18.20
CA ASP A 250 -2.22 -6.14 19.62
C ASP A 250 -1.52 -4.82 20.03
N LEU A 251 -2.30 -3.76 20.22
CA LEU A 251 -1.78 -2.44 20.61
C LEU A 251 -1.15 -2.41 22.01
N THR A 252 -1.31 -3.46 22.80
CA THR A 252 -0.60 -3.58 24.08
C THR A 252 0.83 -4.08 23.91
N LYS A 253 1.18 -4.61 22.73
CA LYS A 253 2.48 -5.20 22.38
C LYS A 253 3.14 -4.49 21.20
N THR A 254 3.12 -3.16 21.23
CA THR A 254 3.87 -2.30 20.31
C THR A 254 5.33 -2.16 20.76
N ALA A 255 6.24 -1.89 19.83
CA ALA A 255 7.65 -1.64 20.16
C ALA A 255 7.79 -0.37 21.04
N PHE A 256 6.93 0.61 20.81
CA PHE A 256 6.73 1.73 21.73
C PHE A 256 5.84 1.32 22.90
N ALA A 257 6.28 1.60 24.13
CA ALA A 257 5.41 1.62 25.28
C ALA A 257 4.28 2.67 25.11
N PRO A 258 3.12 2.52 25.77
CA PRO A 258 2.09 3.55 25.75
C PRO A 258 2.66 4.89 26.23
N VAL A 259 2.32 5.96 25.52
CA VAL A 259 2.83 7.31 25.84
C VAL A 259 2.22 7.73 27.16
N SER A 260 3.03 7.98 28.19
CA SER A 260 2.59 8.40 29.51
C SER A 260 2.09 9.85 29.50
N LEU A 261 1.13 10.14 30.38
CA LEU A 261 0.76 11.52 30.73
C LEU A 261 1.92 12.27 31.38
N THR A 262 2.79 11.56 32.10
CA THR A 262 3.96 12.13 32.76
C THR A 262 5.10 12.21 31.76
N ALA A 263 5.49 13.42 31.35
CA ALA A 263 6.52 13.62 30.33
C ALA A 263 7.84 12.89 30.66
N SER A 264 8.29 12.92 31.92
CA SER A 264 9.53 12.29 32.37
C SER A 264 9.49 10.75 32.35
N GLU A 265 8.35 10.12 32.11
CA GLU A 265 8.25 8.66 31.95
C GLU A 265 8.38 8.24 30.47
N ASN A 266 8.25 9.18 29.54
CA ASN A 266 8.36 8.92 28.11
C ASN A 266 9.83 8.82 27.69
N LYS A 267 10.28 7.57 27.48
CA LYS A 267 11.64 7.23 27.03
C LYS A 267 11.91 7.70 25.60
N VAL A 268 13.20 7.89 25.31
CA VAL A 268 13.71 8.04 23.95
C VAL A 268 13.86 6.65 23.32
N TYR A 269 13.44 6.55 22.07
CA TYR A 269 13.55 5.37 21.24
C TYR A 269 14.58 5.61 20.14
N ILE A 270 15.39 4.60 19.89
CA ILE A 270 16.25 4.50 18.72
C ILE A 270 15.47 3.72 17.66
N ILE A 271 15.28 4.34 16.50
CA ILE A 271 14.50 3.79 15.39
C ILE A 271 15.46 3.39 14.28
N ASN A 272 15.45 2.11 13.91
CA ASN A 272 15.98 1.65 12.62
C ASN A 272 14.86 1.80 11.60
N ARG A 273 15.02 2.68 10.61
CA ARG A 273 13.97 2.99 9.62
C ARG A 273 13.74 1.88 8.60
N GLY A 274 14.51 0.79 8.65
CA GLY A 274 14.35 -0.38 7.78
C GLY A 274 14.68 -0.08 6.33
N ALA A 275 14.06 -0.78 5.37
CA ALA A 275 14.30 -0.67 3.93
C ALA A 275 13.01 -0.34 3.17
N ALA A 276 13.05 0.66 2.28
CA ALA A 276 11.95 0.97 1.37
C ALA A 276 11.49 -0.24 0.53
N ASN A 277 12.46 -1.05 0.08
CA ASN A 277 12.25 -2.29 -0.64
C ASN A 277 13.04 -3.42 0.02
N PRO A 278 12.51 -4.04 1.10
CA PRO A 278 13.19 -5.13 1.78
C PRO A 278 13.42 -6.30 0.81
N PRO A 279 14.60 -6.96 0.85
CA PRO A 279 14.87 -8.11 0.01
C PRO A 279 13.83 -9.20 0.25
N SER A 280 13.46 -9.91 -0.81
CA SER A 280 12.59 -11.09 -0.70
C SER A 280 13.31 -12.27 -0.06
N ASP A 281 14.65 -12.31 -0.17
CA ASP A 281 15.52 -13.26 0.52
C ASP A 281 15.85 -12.72 1.93
N PRO A 282 15.48 -13.45 3.00
CA PRO A 282 15.74 -13.04 4.39
C PRO A 282 17.20 -13.17 4.84
N SER A 283 18.05 -13.81 4.03
CA SER A 283 19.48 -14.00 4.30
C SER A 283 20.30 -12.81 3.81
N GLU A 284 19.72 -12.03 2.90
CA GLU A 284 20.31 -10.79 2.43
C GLU A 284 20.21 -9.69 3.51
N PRO A 285 21.26 -8.87 3.69
CA PRO A 285 21.22 -7.75 4.61
C PRO A 285 20.08 -6.79 4.24
N ILE A 286 19.27 -6.39 5.23
CA ILE A 286 18.25 -5.37 5.02
C ILE A 286 18.93 -4.01 4.81
N PRO A 287 18.71 -3.34 3.65
CA PRO A 287 19.26 -2.01 3.42
C PRO A 287 18.77 -1.02 4.48
N SER A 288 19.67 -0.24 5.09
CA SER A 288 19.27 0.74 6.12
C SER A 288 18.80 2.05 5.48
N SER A 289 17.61 2.52 5.87
CA SER A 289 17.07 3.86 5.58
C SER A 289 17.49 4.89 6.63
N GLY A 290 18.53 4.57 7.40
CA GLY A 290 19.09 5.39 8.46
C GLY A 290 18.47 5.15 9.84
N TRP A 291 19.02 5.85 10.82
CA TRP A 291 18.64 5.75 12.23
C TRP A 291 18.18 7.10 12.77
N LYS A 292 17.12 7.10 13.58
CA LYS A 292 16.60 8.29 14.26
C LYS A 292 16.52 8.07 15.76
N LYS A 293 16.67 9.15 16.53
CA LYS A 293 16.26 9.21 17.93
C LYS A 293 14.90 9.90 18.00
N VAL A 294 13.96 9.32 18.74
CA VAL A 294 12.57 9.78 18.79
C VAL A 294 12.03 9.73 20.20
N ARG A 295 11.32 10.76 20.63
CA ARG A 295 10.54 10.76 21.87
C ARG A 295 9.14 11.27 21.55
N VAL A 296 8.14 10.55 22.06
CA VAL A 296 6.74 10.92 21.88
C VAL A 296 6.19 11.37 23.22
N LEU A 297 5.48 12.49 23.21
CA LEU A 297 4.81 13.09 24.36
C LEU A 297 3.33 13.25 24.04
N ARG A 298 2.49 13.33 25.08
CA ARG A 298 1.11 13.79 24.92
C ARG A 298 1.07 15.31 24.87
N ASN A 299 0.19 15.85 24.05
CA ASN A 299 -0.10 17.28 23.96
C ASN A 299 -1.62 17.49 23.90
N GLY A 300 -2.24 17.75 25.05
CA GLY A 300 -3.70 17.74 25.18
C GLY A 300 -4.27 16.38 24.78
N ASN A 301 -5.16 16.36 23.79
CA ASN A 301 -5.70 15.12 23.21
C ASN A 301 -4.82 14.55 22.07
N GLY A 302 -3.68 15.17 21.75
CA GLY A 302 -2.79 14.78 20.65
C GLY A 302 -1.40 14.35 21.10
N TYR A 303 -0.48 14.31 20.16
CA TYR A 303 0.91 13.90 20.34
C TYR A 303 1.86 15.03 19.95
N THR A 304 2.98 15.13 20.66
CA THR A 304 4.18 15.85 20.22
C THR A 304 5.27 14.82 19.95
N ILE A 305 5.82 14.82 18.74
CA ILE A 305 6.85 13.89 18.30
C ILE A 305 8.15 14.67 18.17
N GLN A 306 9.10 14.42 19.07
CA GLN A 306 10.45 14.97 19.00
C GLN A 306 11.35 13.99 18.24
N HIS A 307 12.03 14.42 17.19
CA HIS A 307 12.90 13.54 16.41
C HIS A 307 14.17 14.22 15.91
N ALA A 308 15.24 13.45 15.77
CA ALA A 308 16.51 13.91 15.21
C ALA A 308 17.34 12.75 14.66
N ASP A 309 18.37 13.06 13.89
CA ASP A 309 19.45 12.11 13.62
C ASP A 309 20.23 11.82 14.92
N ILE A 310 20.80 10.62 15.03
CA ILE A 310 21.43 10.13 16.28
C ILE A 310 22.44 11.14 16.84
N ALA A 311 23.33 11.66 16.00
CA ALA A 311 24.40 12.57 16.40
C ALA A 311 23.99 14.05 16.48
N SER A 312 22.74 14.41 16.14
CA SER A 312 22.30 15.80 16.16
C SER A 312 22.16 16.32 17.58
N ALA A 313 22.64 17.55 17.84
CA ALA A 313 22.47 18.23 19.12
C ALA A 313 21.08 18.86 19.29
N THR A 314 20.38 19.12 18.18
CA THR A 314 19.02 19.68 18.14
C THR A 314 18.03 18.66 17.58
N PHE A 315 16.74 18.90 17.82
CA PHE A 315 15.66 18.06 17.31
C PHE A 315 14.54 18.92 16.72
N GLN A 316 13.72 18.27 15.89
CA GLN A 316 12.50 18.83 15.32
C GLN A 316 11.29 18.28 16.07
N GLU A 317 10.17 19.01 15.98
CA GLU A 317 8.90 18.59 16.54
C GLU A 317 7.82 18.49 15.46
N ILE A 318 7.01 17.44 15.52
CA ILE A 318 5.76 17.30 14.77
C ILE A 318 4.63 17.28 15.79
N GLN A 319 3.60 18.10 15.56
CA GLN A 319 2.38 18.13 16.36
C GLN A 319 1.29 17.36 15.62
N LEU A 320 0.61 16.45 16.31
CA LEU A 320 -0.44 15.63 15.73
C LEU A 320 -1.68 15.59 16.62
N SER A 321 -2.79 16.14 16.15
CA SER A 321 -4.08 16.08 16.84
C SER A 321 -4.81 14.76 16.55
N LYS A 322 -5.51 14.22 17.55
CA LYS A 322 -6.43 13.10 17.35
C LYS A 322 -7.64 13.50 16.50
N ASP A 323 -8.19 12.52 15.80
CA ASP A 323 -9.34 12.64 14.92
C ASP A 323 -10.05 11.30 14.85
N ASP A 324 -11.26 11.26 15.41
CA ASP A 324 -12.02 10.03 15.62
C ASP A 324 -12.51 9.40 14.30
N SER A 325 -12.39 10.10 13.17
CA SER A 325 -12.72 9.56 11.83
C SER A 325 -11.71 8.52 11.35
N TYR A 326 -10.54 8.44 11.98
CA TYR A 326 -9.45 7.54 11.59
C TYR A 326 -9.15 6.57 12.73
N LEU A 327 -8.56 5.41 12.40
CA LEU A 327 -8.00 4.52 13.43
C LEU A 327 -6.58 4.95 13.77
N PHE A 328 -5.81 5.33 12.74
CA PHE A 328 -4.48 5.89 12.85
C PHE A 328 -4.31 7.15 12.00
N LYS A 329 -3.55 8.11 12.53
CA LYS A 329 -2.91 9.17 11.72
C LYS A 329 -1.41 8.97 11.68
N TYR A 330 -0.77 9.43 10.61
CA TYR A 330 0.59 9.06 10.29
C TYR A 330 1.49 10.28 10.15
N ILE A 331 2.77 10.09 10.42
CA ILE A 331 3.81 11.09 10.17
C ILE A 331 4.93 10.50 9.34
N SER A 332 5.64 11.37 8.63
CA SER A 332 6.97 11.17 8.09
C SER A 332 7.93 12.11 8.81
N PHE A 333 9.10 11.61 9.19
CA PHE A 333 10.15 12.45 9.77
C PHE A 333 10.68 13.51 8.80
N ALA A 334 10.41 13.36 7.50
CA ALA A 334 10.85 14.29 6.47
C ALA A 334 9.79 15.36 6.16
N THR A 335 8.50 14.99 6.18
CA THR A 335 7.42 15.85 5.66
C THR A 335 6.34 16.18 6.69
N GLY A 336 6.43 15.69 7.93
CA GLY A 336 5.43 15.94 8.97
C GLY A 336 4.22 15.03 8.85
N VAL A 337 3.02 15.55 9.10
CA VAL A 337 1.77 14.76 9.04
C VAL A 337 1.46 14.38 7.59
N VAL A 338 1.13 13.12 7.35
CA VAL A 338 0.84 12.57 6.01
C VAL A 338 -0.45 11.74 6.01
N ALA A 339 -1.16 11.75 4.88
CA ALA A 339 -2.35 10.92 4.67
C ALA A 339 -1.91 9.52 4.19
N VAL A 340 -2.39 8.47 4.86
CA VAL A 340 -1.98 7.08 4.58
C VAL A 340 -3.19 6.15 4.63
N GLU A 341 -3.85 6.07 5.77
CA GLU A 341 -5.04 5.23 5.93
C GLU A 341 -6.29 6.05 5.60
N PRO A 342 -7.26 5.49 4.84
CA PRO A 342 -8.59 6.07 4.70
C PRO A 342 -9.29 6.21 6.05
N GLN A 343 -10.46 6.87 6.06
CA GLN A 343 -11.32 6.88 7.25
C GLN A 343 -11.64 5.44 7.68
N LYS A 344 -11.78 5.23 9.00
CA LYS A 344 -11.80 3.89 9.60
C LYS A 344 -13.02 3.03 9.24
N ASP A 345 -14.03 3.63 8.63
CA ASP A 345 -15.25 3.03 8.09
C ASP A 345 -15.22 2.92 6.55
N ARG A 346 -14.08 3.19 5.90
CA ARG A 346 -13.92 3.22 4.43
C ARG A 346 -12.85 2.26 3.92
N TRP A 347 -12.60 1.19 4.67
CA TRP A 347 -11.77 0.06 4.25
C TRP A 347 -11.97 -1.14 5.18
N ASP A 348 -11.82 -2.34 4.64
CA ASP A 348 -12.01 -3.60 5.37
C ASP A 348 -10.71 -4.36 5.56
N ILE A 349 -9.95 -4.46 4.48
CA ILE A 349 -8.67 -5.15 4.43
C ILE A 349 -7.64 -4.29 3.69
N ALA A 350 -6.36 -4.56 3.92
CA ALA A 350 -5.26 -3.93 3.21
C ALA A 350 -4.24 -4.99 2.78
N TRP A 351 -3.73 -4.88 1.56
CA TRP A 351 -2.67 -5.73 1.06
C TRP A 351 -1.33 -4.99 1.09
N THR A 352 -0.27 -5.63 1.59
CA THR A 352 1.06 -5.00 1.65
C THR A 352 2.19 -6.01 1.88
N GLY A 353 3.44 -5.54 1.77
CA GLY A 353 4.59 -6.18 2.42
C GLY A 353 4.56 -5.90 3.92
N PHE A 354 4.98 -6.85 4.75
CA PHE A 354 4.73 -6.76 6.20
C PHE A 354 5.80 -7.46 7.03
N THR A 355 6.26 -6.80 8.08
CA THR A 355 7.10 -7.41 9.11
C THR A 355 6.24 -8.28 10.02
N ASN A 356 6.36 -9.58 9.83
CA ASN A 356 5.66 -10.62 10.58
C ASN A 356 6.64 -11.34 11.53
N SER A 357 6.24 -12.50 12.02
CA SER A 357 7.10 -13.44 12.73
C SER A 357 7.17 -14.79 12.03
N THR A 358 8.29 -15.48 12.19
CA THR A 358 8.45 -16.88 11.80
C THR A 358 9.21 -17.64 12.87
N ASN A 359 9.04 -18.96 12.95
CA ASN A 359 9.81 -19.81 13.86
C ASN A 359 10.66 -20.78 13.04
N LEU A 360 11.98 -20.59 13.06
CA LEU A 360 12.96 -21.43 12.35
C LEU A 360 13.52 -22.57 13.24
N GLY A 361 12.84 -22.89 14.34
CA GLY A 361 13.22 -23.96 15.30
C GLY A 361 13.76 -23.44 16.64
N GLY A 362 14.18 -22.18 16.72
CA GLY A 362 14.73 -21.54 17.93
C GLY A 362 13.77 -20.58 18.66
N GLY A 363 12.50 -20.54 18.24
CA GLY A 363 11.51 -19.54 18.67
C GLY A 363 11.16 -18.54 17.58
N PHE A 364 10.21 -17.66 17.87
CA PHE A 364 9.75 -16.66 16.90
C PHE A 364 10.77 -15.53 16.75
N ILE A 365 11.05 -15.17 15.49
CA ILE A 365 11.91 -14.06 15.10
C ILE A 365 11.15 -13.11 14.16
N PRO A 366 11.49 -11.81 14.12
CA PRO A 366 10.96 -10.88 13.12
C PRO A 366 11.34 -11.32 11.72
N TYR A 367 10.37 -11.32 10.81
CA TYR A 367 10.61 -11.78 9.44
C TYR A 367 9.68 -11.09 8.45
N PHE A 368 10.23 -10.63 7.32
CA PHE A 368 9.46 -9.91 6.31
C PHE A 368 8.69 -10.87 5.41
N PHE A 369 7.40 -10.63 5.23
CA PHE A 369 6.51 -11.38 4.37
C PHE A 369 6.03 -10.46 3.24
N GLN A 370 6.09 -10.95 2.02
CA GLN A 370 5.37 -10.36 0.89
C GLN A 370 3.90 -10.81 0.91
N ASP A 371 3.03 -10.01 0.31
CA ASP A 371 1.62 -10.32 0.05
C ASP A 371 0.79 -10.67 1.30
N VAL A 372 0.89 -9.83 2.32
CA VAL A 372 0.10 -9.99 3.54
C VAL A 372 -1.19 -9.19 3.44
N VAL A 373 -2.31 -9.84 3.79
CA VAL A 373 -3.60 -9.18 3.98
C VAL A 373 -3.77 -8.83 5.45
N LEU A 374 -3.88 -7.53 5.71
CA LEU A 374 -4.17 -6.96 7.01
C LEU A 374 -5.65 -6.60 7.10
N GLN A 375 -6.30 -6.89 8.21
CA GLN A 375 -7.69 -6.54 8.48
C GLN A 375 -7.75 -5.20 9.24
N ASN A 376 -8.76 -4.40 8.93
CA ASN A 376 -9.07 -3.19 9.68
C ASN A 376 -9.44 -3.55 11.13
N ARG A 377 -8.79 -2.91 12.10
CA ARG A 377 -9.04 -3.19 13.53
C ARG A 377 -10.20 -2.37 14.09
N ASN A 378 -10.93 -1.64 13.25
CA ASN A 378 -12.15 -0.91 13.60
C ASN A 378 -13.40 -1.81 13.52
N GLY A 379 -13.40 -2.99 14.15
CA GLY A 379 -14.58 -3.85 14.22
C GLY A 379 -14.86 -4.76 13.02
N VAL A 380 -14.04 -4.70 11.97
CA VAL A 380 -14.06 -5.72 10.91
C VAL A 380 -13.65 -7.06 11.49
N GLU A 381 -14.24 -8.15 11.00
CA GLU A 381 -13.93 -9.53 11.37
C GLU A 381 -13.62 -10.36 10.13
N THR A 382 -12.73 -11.36 10.21
CA THR A 382 -12.47 -12.28 9.09
C THR A 382 -12.63 -13.74 9.48
N ALA A 383 -12.84 -14.62 8.50
CA ALA A 383 -12.78 -16.06 8.70
C ALA A 383 -12.03 -16.74 7.55
N GLU A 384 -11.31 -17.82 7.85
CA GLU A 384 -10.74 -18.73 6.84
C GLU A 384 -11.60 -19.98 6.75
N LEU A 385 -12.02 -20.33 5.54
CA LEU A 385 -12.86 -21.49 5.27
C LEU A 385 -12.15 -22.43 4.31
N LEU A 386 -11.87 -23.65 4.77
CA LEU A 386 -11.37 -24.72 3.89
C LEU A 386 -12.53 -25.30 3.09
N THR A 387 -12.33 -25.46 1.78
CA THR A 387 -13.38 -25.95 0.87
C THR A 387 -13.85 -27.36 1.23
N ALA A 388 -12.95 -28.18 1.77
CA ALA A 388 -13.27 -29.53 2.27
C ALA A 388 -14.33 -29.55 3.39
N ALA A 389 -14.45 -28.47 4.18
CA ALA A 389 -15.39 -28.36 5.28
C ALA A 389 -16.58 -27.44 4.98
N ALA A 390 -16.34 -26.33 4.27
CA ALA A 390 -17.33 -25.29 4.02
C ALA A 390 -18.08 -25.44 2.66
N GLY A 391 -17.64 -26.35 1.80
CA GLY A 391 -18.13 -26.45 0.42
C GLY A 391 -17.37 -25.52 -0.54
N SER A 392 -17.88 -25.36 -1.76
CA SER A 392 -17.25 -24.49 -2.76
C SER A 392 -17.53 -23.01 -2.50
N TYR A 393 -16.65 -22.15 -2.99
CA TYR A 393 -16.84 -20.70 -2.95
C TYR A 393 -18.16 -20.28 -3.63
N GLU A 394 -18.49 -20.88 -4.77
CA GLU A 394 -19.67 -20.57 -5.56
C GLU A 394 -20.96 -20.87 -4.79
N ALA A 395 -21.01 -22.02 -4.11
CA ALA A 395 -22.19 -22.50 -3.39
C ALA A 395 -22.37 -21.87 -2.00
N PHE A 396 -21.34 -21.22 -1.45
CA PHE A 396 -21.41 -20.60 -0.13
C PHE A 396 -22.31 -19.35 -0.13
N GLY A 397 -23.34 -19.35 0.72
CA GLY A 397 -24.31 -18.27 0.90
C GLY A 397 -24.74 -18.08 2.35
N GLU A 398 -25.74 -17.22 2.60
CA GLU A 398 -26.15 -16.82 3.95
C GLU A 398 -26.50 -18.00 4.87
N ALA A 399 -27.14 -19.05 4.34
CA ALA A 399 -27.50 -20.26 5.10
C ALA A 399 -26.28 -21.01 5.66
N ASN A 400 -25.08 -20.79 5.10
CA ASN A 400 -23.83 -21.42 5.51
C ASN A 400 -23.08 -20.67 6.63
N LEU A 401 -23.59 -19.52 7.09
CA LEU A 401 -22.92 -18.70 8.11
C LEU A 401 -22.96 -19.32 9.52
N THR A 402 -23.84 -20.30 9.75
CA THR A 402 -23.95 -20.95 11.06
C THR A 402 -22.66 -21.69 11.39
N GLY A 403 -22.06 -21.39 12.53
CA GLY A 403 -20.83 -22.03 13.02
C GLY A 403 -19.53 -21.43 12.48
N VAL A 404 -19.59 -20.35 11.70
CA VAL A 404 -18.38 -19.61 11.31
C VAL A 404 -17.66 -19.07 12.55
N THR A 405 -16.35 -19.32 12.62
CA THR A 405 -15.48 -18.77 13.66
C THR A 405 -14.84 -17.48 13.15
N TRP A 406 -15.23 -16.35 13.74
CA TRP A 406 -14.73 -15.03 13.39
C TRP A 406 -13.41 -14.72 14.11
N LEU A 407 -12.51 -14.05 13.39
CA LEU A 407 -11.19 -13.64 13.83
C LEU A 407 -11.10 -12.12 13.86
N THR A 408 -10.52 -11.60 14.94
CA THR A 408 -10.26 -10.17 15.15
C THR A 408 -8.79 -9.80 15.01
N SER A 409 -7.91 -10.78 14.80
CA SER A 409 -6.49 -10.54 14.55
C SER A 409 -6.31 -9.84 13.21
N GLN A 410 -5.45 -8.82 13.13
CA GLN A 410 -5.21 -8.11 11.86
C GLN A 410 -4.64 -9.03 10.77
N ILE A 411 -4.00 -10.14 11.15
CA ILE A 411 -3.49 -11.16 10.21
C ILE A 411 -4.43 -12.37 10.11
N GLY A 412 -5.73 -12.18 10.38
CA GLY A 412 -6.77 -13.20 10.28
C GLY A 412 -6.78 -13.90 8.91
N ILE A 413 -6.55 -13.15 7.82
CA ILE A 413 -6.18 -13.69 6.50
C ILE A 413 -4.65 -13.80 6.40
N GLY A 414 -3.95 -12.68 6.62
CA GLY A 414 -2.49 -12.63 6.64
C GLY A 414 -1.87 -13.15 5.34
N ALA A 415 -0.89 -14.04 5.46
CA ALA A 415 -0.25 -14.69 4.32
C ALA A 415 -0.87 -16.06 3.95
N LYS A 416 -1.98 -16.45 4.60
CA LYS A 416 -2.51 -17.83 4.51
C LYS A 416 -3.15 -18.15 3.16
N TRP A 417 -3.42 -17.16 2.33
CA TRP A 417 -4.02 -17.30 1.00
C TRP A 417 -3.04 -17.82 -0.05
N ARG A 418 -1.73 -17.81 0.23
CA ARG A 418 -0.67 -18.23 -0.69
C ARG A 418 0.39 -19.09 -0.02
N SER A 419 1.02 -19.97 -0.79
CA SER A 419 2.29 -20.61 -0.40
C SER A 419 3.45 -19.63 -0.60
N GLY A 420 4.44 -19.62 0.30
CA GLY A 420 5.58 -18.70 0.25
C GLY A 420 6.62 -19.03 -0.82
N GLY A 421 6.52 -20.20 -1.47
CA GLY A 421 7.59 -20.74 -2.31
C GLY A 421 8.80 -21.22 -1.50
N GLY A 422 9.79 -21.76 -2.19
CA GLY A 422 11.07 -22.22 -1.62
C GLY A 422 12.08 -22.50 -2.74
N PRO A 423 13.29 -23.00 -2.43
CA PRO A 423 14.26 -23.38 -3.45
C PRO A 423 13.60 -24.34 -4.47
N GLY A 424 13.45 -23.89 -5.72
CA GLY A 424 12.84 -24.65 -6.81
C GLY A 424 11.30 -24.72 -6.82
N THR A 425 10.58 -24.04 -5.92
CA THR A 425 9.11 -23.98 -5.93
C THR A 425 8.64 -22.53 -5.89
N ALA A 426 7.91 -22.10 -6.92
CA ALA A 426 7.33 -20.77 -6.95
C ALA A 426 6.20 -20.63 -5.91
N PRO A 427 6.00 -19.42 -5.34
CA PRO A 427 4.80 -19.14 -4.54
C PRO A 427 3.55 -19.27 -5.43
N ALA A 428 2.46 -19.75 -4.84
CA ALA A 428 1.20 -19.97 -5.55
C ALA A 428 -0.01 -19.63 -4.68
N VAL A 429 -1.11 -19.24 -5.32
CA VAL A 429 -2.41 -19.09 -4.67
C VAL A 429 -2.89 -20.45 -4.17
N ARG A 430 -3.44 -20.49 -2.95
CA ARG A 430 -4.07 -21.69 -2.43
C ARG A 430 -5.52 -21.77 -2.90
N SER A 431 -5.88 -22.89 -3.55
CA SER A 431 -7.22 -23.16 -4.07
C SER A 431 -8.10 -23.98 -3.12
N ASP A 432 -7.56 -24.41 -1.98
CA ASP A 432 -8.25 -25.23 -0.97
C ASP A 432 -9.08 -24.41 0.02
N ARG A 433 -9.18 -23.08 -0.17
CA ARG A 433 -9.79 -22.17 0.78
C ARG A 433 -10.36 -20.91 0.14
N PHE A 434 -11.27 -20.28 0.88
CA PHE A 434 -11.70 -18.91 0.67
C PHE A 434 -11.90 -18.24 2.04
N TYR A 435 -12.24 -16.96 2.03
CA TYR A 435 -12.33 -16.14 3.22
C TYR A 435 -13.70 -15.50 3.34
N LEU A 436 -14.09 -15.17 4.56
CA LEU A 436 -15.15 -14.22 4.82
C LEU A 436 -14.54 -12.94 5.37
N VAL A 437 -15.09 -11.80 4.97
CA VAL A 437 -14.80 -10.49 5.53
C VAL A 437 -16.14 -9.90 5.96
N LYS A 438 -16.26 -9.58 7.24
CA LYS A 438 -17.42 -8.90 7.80
C LYS A 438 -17.01 -7.48 8.12
N ASP A 439 -17.59 -6.52 7.39
CA ASP A 439 -17.26 -5.10 7.54
C ASP A 439 -17.90 -4.50 8.81
N VAL A 440 -17.66 -3.20 9.01
CA VAL A 440 -18.12 -2.46 10.20
C VAL A 440 -19.62 -2.24 10.24
N ASP A 441 -20.27 -2.27 9.07
CA ASP A 441 -21.72 -2.14 8.93
C ASP A 441 -22.42 -3.50 9.01
N GLY A 442 -21.66 -4.59 9.16
CA GLY A 442 -22.14 -5.95 9.33
C GLY A 442 -22.46 -6.67 8.02
N ASN A 443 -22.12 -6.10 6.86
CA ASN A 443 -22.14 -6.84 5.62
C ASN A 443 -21.08 -7.94 5.67
N ILE A 444 -21.40 -9.11 5.14
CA ILE A 444 -20.50 -10.24 5.04
C ILE A 444 -20.24 -10.53 3.58
N TYR A 445 -18.97 -10.48 3.20
CA TYR A 445 -18.48 -10.83 1.87
C TYR A 445 -17.74 -12.16 1.93
N LYS A 446 -17.93 -13.00 0.91
CA LYS A 446 -16.97 -14.07 0.59
C LYS A 446 -15.90 -13.51 -0.33
N LEU A 447 -14.65 -13.92 -0.14
CA LEU A 447 -13.50 -13.46 -0.90
C LEU A 447 -12.55 -14.63 -1.19
N ARG A 448 -12.04 -14.70 -2.42
CA ARG A 448 -10.92 -15.60 -2.77
C ARG A 448 -9.89 -14.87 -3.62
N PHE A 449 -8.66 -15.31 -3.53
CA PHE A 449 -7.62 -14.90 -4.46
C PHE A 449 -7.67 -15.78 -5.71
N THR A 450 -7.58 -15.18 -6.89
CA THR A 450 -7.62 -15.88 -8.18
C THR A 450 -6.28 -15.84 -8.90
N ALA A 451 -5.43 -14.86 -8.59
CA ALA A 451 -4.08 -14.74 -9.14
C ALA A 451 -3.09 -14.13 -8.15
N LEU A 452 -1.85 -14.63 -8.17
CA LEU A 452 -0.71 -14.03 -7.46
C LEU A 452 0.02 -12.98 -8.33
N THR A 453 -0.04 -13.16 -9.64
CA THR A 453 0.65 -12.36 -10.66
C THR A 453 -0.32 -11.91 -11.74
N GLN A 454 -0.07 -10.76 -12.35
CA GLN A 454 -0.73 -10.30 -13.57
C GLN A 454 0.32 -10.20 -14.67
N ASP A 455 0.07 -10.80 -15.83
CA ASP A 455 1.00 -10.85 -16.96
C ASP A 455 2.44 -11.30 -16.57
N GLY A 456 2.52 -12.29 -15.67
CA GLY A 456 3.79 -12.80 -15.12
C GLY A 456 4.47 -11.89 -14.09
N GLN A 457 3.93 -10.71 -13.80
CA GLN A 457 4.45 -9.79 -12.79
C GLN A 457 3.77 -9.95 -11.43
N ARG A 458 4.60 -10.05 -10.39
CA ARG A 458 4.15 -10.15 -8.99
C ARG A 458 3.83 -8.76 -8.43
N GLY A 459 3.10 -8.71 -7.33
CA GLY A 459 2.71 -7.45 -6.67
C GLY A 459 1.46 -6.77 -7.25
N ARG A 460 0.67 -7.52 -8.03
CA ARG A 460 -0.68 -7.14 -8.46
C ARG A 460 -1.66 -8.32 -8.32
N PRO A 461 -1.85 -8.90 -7.13
CA PRO A 461 -2.73 -10.07 -7.00
C PRO A 461 -4.18 -9.73 -7.33
N GLN A 462 -4.94 -10.74 -7.75
CA GLN A 462 -6.36 -10.58 -8.05
C GLN A 462 -7.21 -11.25 -6.97
N ILE A 463 -8.26 -10.54 -6.57
CA ILE A 463 -9.33 -11.07 -5.72
C ILE A 463 -10.65 -11.11 -6.49
N GLU A 464 -11.47 -12.08 -6.13
CA GLU A 464 -12.88 -12.14 -6.43
C GLU A 464 -13.64 -12.09 -5.10
N PHE A 465 -14.69 -11.27 -5.02
CA PHE A 465 -15.53 -11.19 -3.83
C PHE A 465 -17.00 -10.98 -4.19
N ALA A 466 -17.88 -11.36 -3.27
CA ALA A 466 -19.32 -11.29 -3.43
C ALA A 466 -20.02 -11.11 -2.07
N LEU A 467 -21.07 -10.32 -2.03
CA LEU A 467 -21.92 -10.20 -0.85
C LEU A 467 -22.59 -11.55 -0.53
N VAL A 468 -22.45 -12.01 0.70
CA VAL A 468 -23.14 -13.18 1.27
C VAL A 468 -24.38 -12.75 2.04
N LYS A 469 -24.26 -11.67 2.83
CA LYS A 469 -25.33 -11.15 3.67
C LYS A 469 -25.15 -9.65 3.87
N LYS A 470 -26.22 -8.86 3.72
CA LYS A 470 -26.23 -7.44 4.06
C LYS A 470 -26.29 -7.24 5.58
N GLY A 471 -25.58 -6.24 6.08
CA GLY A 471 -25.75 -5.70 7.44
C GLY A 471 -27.16 -5.17 7.68
N VAL A 472 -27.57 -5.10 8.95
CA VAL A 472 -28.90 -4.63 9.37
C VAL A 472 -28.80 -3.27 10.02
#